data_AF-A0A942IQI7-F1
#
_entry.id   AF-A0A942IQI7-F1
#
_cell.length_a   1.000
_cell.length_b   1.000
_cell.length_c   1.000
_cell.angle_alpha   90.00
_cell.angle_beta   90.00
_cell.angle_gamma   90.00
#
_symmetry.space_group_name_H-M   'P 1'
#
loop_
_entity.id
_entity.type
_entity.pdbx_description
1 polymer ?
#
loop_
_entity_poly.entity_id
_entity_poly.type
_entity_poly.pdbx_seq_one_letter_code
_entity_poly.pdbx_strand_id
1 'polypeptide(L)'
;MGNARKDSIKCPICDEGTLASREGEFVTEVRCGTAKKELRVGNISWDECDACGEKIFDDNAMRQISDARYEAIGLLTPSELKEIRKRIGYTQEQMAAFLSIGNKTYCRWENGSSIQTKSMDTLIRCATRDKLSELQKKERVKQAVDYLARLKEKRLHGLEEEELRVAAHSKDASSSEITKFGLKLFERKGK
;
A
#
# COMPACT_ATOMS: atom_id res chain seq x y z
N MET A 1 -44.66 -3.39 30.41
CA MET A 1 -43.35 -2.89 30.88
C MET A 1 -42.54 -4.07 31.40
N GLY A 2 -41.45 -4.44 30.73
CA GLY A 2 -40.53 -5.47 31.21
C GLY A 2 -39.11 -4.98 30.93
N ASN A 3 -38.53 -4.27 31.89
CA ASN A 3 -37.16 -3.76 31.80
C ASN A 3 -36.22 -4.97 31.76
N ALA A 4 -35.57 -5.16 30.62
CA ALA A 4 -34.50 -6.14 30.46
C ALA A 4 -33.40 -5.84 31.47
N ARG A 5 -33.04 -6.84 32.28
CA ARG A 5 -31.90 -6.77 33.20
C ARG A 5 -30.66 -6.54 32.35
N LYS A 6 -30.07 -5.35 32.46
CA LYS A 6 -28.79 -5.03 31.85
C LYS A 6 -27.74 -5.70 32.75
N ASP A 7 -27.45 -6.96 32.47
CA ASP A 7 -26.48 -7.72 33.27
C ASP A 7 -25.14 -6.97 33.26
N SER A 8 -24.70 -6.52 34.42
CA SER A 8 -23.43 -5.82 34.61
C SER A 8 -22.29 -6.79 34.33
N ILE A 9 -21.55 -6.55 33.25
CA ILE A 9 -20.42 -7.40 32.86
C ILE A 9 -19.29 -7.20 33.89
N LYS A 10 -18.83 -8.29 34.52
CA LYS A 10 -17.69 -8.25 35.44
C LYS A 10 -16.38 -8.00 34.70
N CYS A 11 -15.46 -7.30 35.35
CA CYS A 11 -14.13 -7.06 34.80
C CYS A 11 -13.31 -8.37 34.73
N PRO A 12 -12.79 -8.76 33.55
CA PRO A 12 -12.01 -9.98 33.40
C PRO A 12 -10.57 -9.89 33.94
N ILE A 13 -10.15 -8.72 34.44
CA ILE A 13 -8.79 -8.47 34.94
C ILE A 13 -8.71 -8.47 36.46
N CYS A 14 -9.70 -7.90 37.15
CA CYS A 14 -9.70 -7.82 38.62
C CYS A 14 -10.81 -8.63 39.30
N ASP A 15 -11.82 -9.13 38.58
CA ASP A 15 -12.99 -9.87 39.09
C ASP A 15 -13.89 -9.15 40.13
N GLU A 16 -13.45 -7.99 40.62
CA GLU A 16 -14.13 -7.17 41.65
C GLU A 16 -15.05 -6.10 41.05
N GLY A 17 -14.62 -5.46 39.96
CA GLY A 17 -15.35 -4.35 39.35
C GLY A 17 -16.31 -4.75 38.24
N THR A 18 -17.12 -3.79 37.81
CA THR A 18 -18.00 -3.90 36.64
C THR A 18 -17.53 -2.99 35.51
N LEU A 19 -17.76 -3.43 34.28
CA LEU A 19 -17.44 -2.67 33.08
C LEU A 19 -18.55 -1.66 32.79
N ALA A 20 -18.17 -0.40 32.66
CA ALA A 20 -19.08 0.67 32.29
C ALA A 20 -18.65 1.27 30.95
N SER A 21 -19.56 1.26 29.97
CA SER A 21 -19.29 1.82 28.65
C SER A 21 -19.05 3.33 28.73
N ARG A 22 -18.08 3.77 27.93
CA ARG A 22 -17.63 5.14 27.75
C ARG A 22 -17.55 5.43 26.25
N GLU A 23 -17.78 6.67 25.89
CA GLU A 23 -17.59 7.17 24.54
C GLU A 23 -16.99 8.57 24.64
N GLY A 24 -16.02 8.88 23.78
CA GLY A 24 -15.43 10.21 23.74
C GLY A 24 -14.04 10.25 23.12
N GLU A 25 -13.27 11.25 23.55
CA GLU A 25 -11.86 11.36 23.20
C GLU A 25 -11.01 10.52 24.15
N PHE A 26 -10.27 9.58 23.56
CA PHE A 26 -9.28 8.79 24.27
C PHE A 26 -7.90 9.42 24.12
N VAL A 27 -7.24 9.63 25.25
CA VAL A 27 -5.90 10.20 25.32
C VAL A 27 -4.93 9.12 25.77
N THR A 28 -3.88 8.91 24.98
CA THR A 28 -2.80 7.98 25.29
C THR A 28 -1.46 8.59 24.90
N GLU A 29 -0.37 7.92 25.27
CA GLU A 29 0.98 8.34 24.91
C GLU A 29 1.52 7.45 23.79
N VAL A 30 2.09 8.08 22.76
CA VAL A 30 2.84 7.40 21.71
C VAL A 30 4.31 7.77 21.78
N ARG A 31 5.17 6.76 21.58
CA ARG A 31 6.61 6.95 21.49
C ARG A 31 7.03 7.25 20.05
N CYS A 32 7.58 8.42 19.82
CA CYS A 32 8.14 8.89 18.55
C CYS A 32 9.67 8.89 18.61
N GLY A 33 10.30 7.71 18.56
CA GLY A 33 11.74 7.56 18.76
C GLY A 33 12.12 7.70 20.24
N THR A 34 12.87 8.74 20.60
CA THR A 34 13.19 9.06 22.01
C THR A 34 12.14 9.95 22.66
N ALA A 35 11.36 10.69 21.87
CA ALA A 35 10.32 11.57 22.38
C ALA A 35 9.01 10.81 22.68
N LYS A 36 8.29 11.29 23.69
CA LYS A 36 6.92 10.90 23.99
C LYS A 36 5.99 12.01 23.53
N LYS A 37 4.90 11.66 22.84
CA LYS A 37 3.89 12.59 22.37
C LYS A 37 2.52 12.11 22.83
N GLU A 38 1.68 13.05 23.23
CA GLU A 38 0.27 12.77 23.49
C GLU A 38 -0.46 12.47 22.17
N LEU A 39 -1.21 11.37 22.15
CA LEU A 39 -2.08 10.94 21.07
C LEU A 39 -3.52 11.08 21.55
N ARG A 40 -4.32 11.82 20.79
CA ARG A 40 -5.75 12.01 21.03
C ARG A 40 -6.53 11.35 19.91
N VAL A 41 -7.45 10.46 20.26
CA VAL A 41 -8.29 9.72 19.32
C VAL A 41 -9.74 9.99 19.70
N GLY A 42 -10.42 10.80 18.88
CA GLY A 42 -11.82 11.19 19.11
C GLY A 42 -12.81 10.12 18.68
N ASN A 43 -14.03 10.20 19.23
CA ASN A 43 -15.19 9.40 18.83
C ASN A 43 -14.94 7.89 18.90
N ILE A 44 -14.35 7.42 20.00
CA ILE A 44 -14.18 5.99 20.23
C ILE A 44 -15.00 5.53 21.44
N SER A 45 -15.49 4.30 21.37
CA SER A 45 -16.18 3.61 22.46
C SER A 45 -15.26 2.60 23.13
N TRP A 46 -15.29 2.55 24.46
CA TRP A 46 -14.58 1.55 25.25
C TRP A 46 -15.36 1.23 26.52
N ASP A 47 -15.11 0.06 27.10
CA ASP A 47 -15.59 -0.28 28.43
C ASP A 47 -14.49 -0.02 29.45
N GLU A 48 -14.82 0.65 30.55
CA GLU A 48 -13.87 0.96 31.62
C GLU A 48 -14.33 0.36 32.94
N CYS A 49 -13.42 -0.35 33.62
CA CYS A 49 -13.71 -0.91 34.93
C CYS A 49 -13.78 0.19 36.00
N ASP A 50 -14.85 0.18 36.79
CA ASP A 50 -15.06 1.09 37.92
C ASP A 50 -14.11 0.88 39.12
N ALA A 51 -13.57 -0.33 39.28
CA ALA A 51 -12.67 -0.68 40.38
C ALA A 51 -11.19 -0.51 40.03
N CYS A 52 -10.72 -1.06 38.91
CA CYS A 52 -9.30 -1.07 38.54
C CYS A 52 -8.93 -0.11 37.40
N GLY A 53 -9.90 0.49 36.69
CA GLY A 53 -9.66 1.42 35.59
C GLY A 53 -9.22 0.77 34.27
N GLU A 54 -9.24 -0.56 34.18
CA GLU A 54 -8.92 -1.31 32.95
C GLU A 54 -9.84 -0.87 31.81
N LYS A 55 -9.27 -0.71 30.60
CA LYS A 55 -9.99 -0.27 29.41
C LYS A 55 -10.02 -1.36 28.36
N ILE A 56 -11.22 -1.76 27.98
CA ILE A 56 -11.46 -2.77 26.94
C ILE A 56 -12.00 -2.07 25.71
N PHE A 57 -11.28 -2.22 24.61
CA PHE A 57 -11.64 -1.65 23.31
C PHE A 57 -12.21 -2.75 22.42
N ASP A 58 -13.16 -2.40 21.56
CA ASP A 58 -13.58 -3.28 20.48
C ASP A 58 -12.59 -3.19 19.28
N ASP A 59 -12.79 -4.06 18.28
CA ASP A 59 -11.94 -4.11 17.10
C ASP A 59 -11.92 -2.79 16.30
N ASN A 60 -13.01 -2.02 16.35
CA ASN A 60 -13.11 -0.75 15.64
C ASN A 60 -12.28 0.34 16.33
N ALA A 61 -12.45 0.49 17.64
CA ALA A 61 -11.67 1.40 18.47
C ALA A 61 -10.17 1.04 18.43
N MET A 62 -9.83 -0.25 18.50
CA MET A 62 -8.43 -0.69 18.35
C MET A 62 -7.84 -0.30 16.99
N ARG A 63 -8.62 -0.43 15.90
CA ARG A 63 -8.19 0.01 14.57
C ARG A 63 -7.97 1.52 14.51
N GLN A 64 -8.92 2.31 15.02
CA GLN A 64 -8.80 3.77 15.06
C GLN A 64 -7.58 4.24 15.86
N ILE A 65 -7.34 3.63 17.04
CA ILE A 65 -6.16 3.93 17.87
C ILE A 65 -4.87 3.54 17.13
N SER A 66 -4.84 2.38 16.47
CA SER A 66 -3.70 1.93 15.70
C SER A 66 -3.41 2.87 14.53
N ASP A 67 -4.42 3.24 13.74
CA ASP A 67 -4.25 4.11 12.58
C ASP A 67 -3.75 5.50 13.00
N ALA A 68 -4.36 6.09 14.04
CA ALA A 68 -3.92 7.36 14.62
C ALA A 68 -2.48 7.28 15.15
N ARG A 69 -2.08 6.13 15.71
CA ARG A 69 -0.71 5.88 16.15
C ARG A 69 0.27 5.90 14.97
N TYR A 70 -0.04 5.21 13.87
CA TYR A 70 0.81 5.18 12.67
C TYR A 70 0.95 6.57 12.04
N GLU A 71 -0.15 7.32 11.97
CA GLU A 71 -0.16 8.71 11.49
C GLU A 71 0.72 9.61 12.37
N ALA A 72 0.58 9.52 13.69
CA ALA A 72 1.35 10.34 14.64
C ALA A 72 2.86 10.09 14.57
N ILE A 73 3.29 8.88 14.25
CA ILE A 73 4.71 8.51 14.12
C ILE A 73 5.25 8.64 12.67
N GLY A 74 4.35 8.88 11.70
CA GLY A 74 4.69 9.05 10.28
C GLY A 74 5.19 7.78 9.60
N LEU A 75 4.64 6.62 9.97
CA LEU A 75 5.02 5.32 9.41
C LEU A 75 3.89 4.73 8.56
N LEU A 76 4.25 3.89 7.59
CA LEU A 76 3.29 3.11 6.81
C LEU A 76 2.49 2.18 7.72
N THR A 77 1.17 2.20 7.55
CA THR A 77 0.24 1.25 8.17
C THR A 77 0.41 -0.16 7.59
N PRO A 78 -0.07 -1.20 8.29
CA PRO A 78 -0.10 -2.57 7.76
C PRO A 78 -0.83 -2.68 6.40
N SER A 79 -1.92 -1.91 6.25
CA SER A 79 -2.69 -1.83 5.01
C SER A 79 -1.88 -1.21 3.88
N GLU A 80 -1.20 -0.08 4.11
CA GLU A 80 -0.35 0.57 3.11
C GLU A 80 0.83 -0.32 2.69
N LEU A 81 1.47 -1.02 3.64
CA LEU A 81 2.53 -1.98 3.33
C LEU A 81 2.04 -3.07 2.37
N LYS A 82 0.87 -3.64 2.66
CA LYS A 82 0.22 -4.65 1.83
C LYS A 82 -0.13 -4.12 0.44
N GLU A 83 -0.63 -2.89 0.35
CA GLU A 83 -0.93 -2.23 -0.92
C GLU A 83 0.34 -1.99 -1.77
N ILE A 84 1.39 -1.45 -1.16
CA ILE A 84 2.68 -1.21 -1.81
C ILE A 84 3.23 -2.51 -2.39
N ARG A 85 3.27 -3.59 -1.59
CA ARG A 85 3.74 -4.90 -2.03
C ARG A 85 2.92 -5.43 -3.20
N LYS A 86 1.59 -5.36 -3.11
CA LYS A 86 0.71 -5.81 -4.19
C LYS A 86 0.93 -5.01 -5.47
N ARG A 87 1.18 -3.71 -5.36
CA ARG A 87 1.41 -2.82 -6.51
C ARG A 87 2.67 -3.19 -7.30
N ILE A 88 3.71 -3.66 -6.62
CA ILE A 88 4.92 -4.19 -7.29
C ILE A 88 4.82 -5.68 -7.67
N GLY A 89 3.68 -6.32 -7.41
CA GLY A 89 3.40 -7.71 -7.80
C GLY A 89 4.12 -8.76 -6.96
N TYR A 90 4.50 -8.46 -5.71
CA TYR A 90 5.29 -9.38 -4.88
C TYR A 90 4.43 -10.17 -3.87
N THR A 91 4.84 -11.40 -3.57
CA THR A 91 4.39 -12.14 -2.36
C THR A 91 5.09 -11.60 -1.11
N GLN A 92 4.63 -12.00 0.08
CA GLN A 92 5.27 -11.59 1.34
C GLN A 92 6.73 -12.07 1.40
N GLU A 93 6.99 -13.29 0.93
CA GLU A 93 8.33 -13.89 0.80
C GLU A 93 9.22 -13.05 -0.12
N GLN A 94 8.70 -12.69 -1.31
CA GLN A 94 9.44 -11.91 -2.30
C GLN A 94 9.75 -10.50 -1.78
N MET A 95 8.82 -9.88 -1.07
CA MET A 95 9.02 -8.57 -0.45
C MET A 95 10.05 -8.62 0.68
N ALA A 96 10.00 -9.64 1.53
CA ALA A 96 11.01 -9.85 2.55
C ALA A 96 12.41 -10.07 1.95
N ALA A 97 12.51 -10.90 0.92
CA ALA A 97 13.76 -11.12 0.19
C ALA A 97 14.27 -9.83 -0.48
N PHE A 98 13.38 -9.06 -1.10
CA PHE A 98 13.70 -7.78 -1.73
C PHE A 98 14.27 -6.75 -0.74
N LEU A 99 13.73 -6.72 0.48
CA LEU A 99 14.21 -5.86 1.56
C LEU A 99 15.38 -6.47 2.35
N SER A 100 15.80 -7.70 2.02
CA SER A 100 16.84 -8.46 2.73
C SER A 100 16.55 -8.64 4.23
N ILE A 101 15.30 -9.01 4.57
CA ILE A 101 14.85 -9.28 5.93
C ILE A 101 14.21 -10.67 6.04
N GLY A 102 14.03 -11.16 7.27
CA GLY A 102 13.33 -12.42 7.51
C GLY A 102 11.84 -12.34 7.13
N ASN A 103 11.30 -13.40 6.51
CA ASN A 103 9.90 -13.46 6.08
C ASN A 103 8.92 -13.15 7.24
N LYS A 104 9.15 -13.79 8.41
CA LYS A 104 8.33 -13.55 9.61
C LYS A 104 8.30 -12.08 10.03
N THR A 105 9.39 -11.35 9.84
CA THR A 105 9.45 -9.92 10.19
C THR A 105 8.47 -9.13 9.32
N TYR A 106 8.49 -9.37 8.01
CA TYR A 106 7.60 -8.68 7.08
C TYR A 106 6.12 -9.07 7.29
N CYS A 107 5.82 -10.35 7.53
CA CYS A 107 4.47 -10.80 7.87
C CYS A 107 3.92 -10.09 9.13
N ARG A 108 4.78 -9.88 10.15
CA ARG A 108 4.39 -9.18 11.38
C ARG A 108 4.09 -7.70 11.16
N TRP A 109 4.70 -7.05 10.17
CA TRP A 109 4.36 -5.68 9.82
C TRP A 109 3.02 -5.62 9.09
N GLU A 110 2.80 -6.49 8.10
CA GLU A 110 1.52 -6.51 7.35
C GLU A 110 0.31 -6.93 8.16
N ASN A 111 0.49 -7.64 9.28
CA ASN A 111 -0.60 -8.00 10.20
C ASN A 111 -0.69 -7.07 11.43
N GLY A 112 0.17 -6.06 11.54
CA GLY A 112 0.17 -5.10 12.64
C GLY A 112 0.69 -5.59 13.99
N SER A 113 1.20 -6.83 14.09
CA SER A 113 1.76 -7.37 15.34
C SER A 113 3.13 -6.79 15.73
N SER A 114 3.81 -6.12 14.80
CA SER A 114 5.00 -5.32 15.10
C SER A 114 5.09 -4.12 14.16
N ILE A 115 5.81 -3.09 14.58
CA ILE A 115 6.01 -1.86 13.82
C ILE A 115 7.42 -1.86 13.23
N GLN A 116 7.56 -1.43 11.98
CA GLN A 116 8.83 -1.23 11.30
C GLN A 116 9.61 -0.04 11.87
N THR A 117 10.93 -0.04 11.69
CA THR A 117 11.74 1.13 12.01
C THR A 117 11.56 2.22 10.95
N LYS A 118 11.84 3.49 11.31
CA LYS A 118 11.85 4.61 10.35
C LYS A 118 12.78 4.39 9.16
N SER A 119 13.94 3.79 9.40
CA SER A 119 14.90 3.46 8.34
C SER A 119 14.31 2.45 7.35
N MET A 120 13.62 1.44 7.85
CA MET A 120 12.98 0.43 7.01
C MET A 120 11.77 0.98 6.26
N ASP A 121 10.97 1.84 6.90
CA ASP A 121 9.88 2.55 6.25
C ASP A 121 10.37 3.37 5.05
N THR A 122 11.46 4.13 5.26
CA THR A 122 12.12 4.91 4.21
C THR A 122 12.62 4.01 3.08
N LEU A 123 13.28 2.89 3.42
CA LEU A 123 13.75 1.93 2.44
C LEU A 123 12.61 1.37 1.59
N ILE A 124 11.49 0.97 2.22
CA ILE A 124 10.31 0.45 1.53
C ILE A 124 9.79 1.49 0.54
N ARG A 125 9.60 2.75 0.96
CA ARG A 125 9.11 3.83 0.09
C ARG A 125 10.04 4.08 -1.10
N CYS A 126 11.36 4.08 -0.89
CA CYS A 126 12.32 4.30 -1.96
C CYS A 126 12.42 3.12 -2.92
N ALA A 127 12.67 1.92 -2.40
CA ALA A 127 12.91 0.72 -3.20
C ALA A 127 11.69 0.34 -4.05
N THR A 128 10.48 0.51 -3.50
CA THR A 128 9.25 0.18 -4.25
C THR A 128 8.90 1.21 -5.32
N ARG A 129 9.19 2.50 -5.11
CA ARG A 129 9.07 3.53 -6.15
C ARG A 129 10.00 3.25 -7.34
N ASP A 130 11.24 2.88 -7.08
CA ASP A 130 12.20 2.52 -8.14
C ASP A 130 11.71 1.28 -8.89
N LYS A 131 11.23 0.26 -8.15
CA LYS A 131 10.68 -0.95 -8.75
C LYS A 131 9.46 -0.69 -9.63
N LEU A 132 8.54 0.15 -9.18
CA LEU A 132 7.37 0.55 -9.98
C LEU A 132 7.80 1.24 -11.27
N SER A 133 8.80 2.12 -11.19
CA SER A 133 9.34 2.81 -12.36
C SER A 133 9.95 1.83 -13.37
N GLU A 134 10.66 0.80 -12.90
CA GLU A 134 11.16 -0.28 -13.77
C GLU A 134 10.02 -1.07 -14.43
N LEU A 135 9.00 -1.45 -13.66
CA LEU A 135 7.86 -2.21 -14.17
C LEU A 135 7.09 -1.42 -15.24
N GLN A 136 6.86 -0.13 -15.01
CA GLN A 136 6.24 0.77 -15.98
C GLN A 136 7.05 0.88 -17.27
N LYS A 137 8.38 0.98 -17.19
CA LYS A 137 9.24 1.00 -18.38
C LYS A 137 9.12 -0.29 -19.18
N LYS A 138 9.14 -1.45 -18.52
CA LYS A 138 8.97 -2.76 -19.18
C LYS A 138 7.62 -2.88 -19.87
N GLU A 139 6.56 -2.44 -19.21
CA GLU A 139 5.21 -2.46 -19.79
C GLU A 139 5.10 -1.56 -21.02
N ARG A 140 5.68 -0.35 -20.99
CA ARG A 140 5.73 0.54 -22.17
C ARG A 140 6.47 -0.10 -23.35
N VAL A 141 7.59 -0.76 -23.10
CA VAL A 141 8.34 -1.48 -24.15
C VAL A 141 7.50 -2.61 -24.73
N LYS A 142 6.84 -3.40 -23.89
CA LYS A 142 5.93 -4.47 -24.34
C LYS A 142 4.80 -3.93 -25.22
N GLN A 143 4.13 -2.87 -24.78
CA GLN A 143 3.05 -2.24 -25.52
C GLN A 143 3.51 -1.72 -26.89
N ALA A 144 4.71 -1.13 -26.96
CA ALA A 144 5.29 -0.71 -28.24
C ALA A 144 5.55 -1.90 -29.17
N VAL A 145 6.10 -3.00 -28.65
CA VAL A 145 6.33 -4.23 -29.44
C VAL A 145 5.01 -4.82 -29.94
N ASP A 146 3.98 -4.92 -29.09
CA ASP A 146 2.67 -5.45 -29.44
C ASP A 146 1.94 -4.57 -30.48
N TYR A 147 2.11 -3.25 -30.40
CA TYR A 147 1.61 -2.33 -31.40
C TYR A 147 2.30 -2.51 -32.75
N LEU A 148 3.63 -2.59 -32.77
CA LEU A 148 4.41 -2.81 -33.99
C LEU A 148 4.09 -4.15 -34.66
N ALA A 149 3.85 -5.21 -33.87
CA ALA A 149 3.41 -6.51 -34.39
C ALA A 149 2.06 -6.38 -35.14
N ARG A 150 1.07 -5.73 -34.52
CA ARG A 150 -0.24 -5.47 -35.14
C ARG A 150 -0.15 -4.64 -36.42
N LEU A 151 0.72 -3.62 -36.46
CA LEU A 151 0.95 -2.84 -37.68
C LEU A 151 1.53 -3.68 -38.81
N LYS A 152 2.47 -4.59 -38.50
CA LYS A 152 3.04 -5.51 -39.50
C LYS A 152 1.97 -6.42 -40.09
N GLU A 153 1.11 -7.01 -39.26
CA GLU A 153 0.00 -7.85 -39.71
C GLU A 153 -0.95 -7.09 -40.62
N LYS A 154 -1.38 -5.89 -40.19
CA LYS A 154 -2.24 -4.99 -40.99
C LYS A 154 -1.66 -4.63 -42.35
N ARG A 155 -0.35 -4.34 -42.40
CA ARG A 155 0.36 -4.06 -43.66
C ARG A 155 0.47 -5.29 -44.55
N LEU A 156 0.64 -6.49 -43.96
CA LEU A 156 0.68 -7.76 -44.70
C LEU A 156 -0.68 -8.09 -45.33
N HIS A 157 -1.77 -7.66 -44.69
CA HIS A 157 -3.15 -7.84 -45.16
C HIS A 157 -3.66 -6.70 -46.07
N GLY A 158 -2.81 -5.75 -46.48
CA GLY A 158 -3.11 -4.81 -47.58
C GLY A 158 -3.85 -3.53 -47.20
N LEU A 159 -3.78 -3.07 -45.94
CA LEU A 159 -4.31 -1.75 -45.56
C LEU A 159 -3.41 -0.62 -46.13
N GLU A 160 -4.02 0.31 -46.87
CA GLU A 160 -3.34 1.41 -47.57
C GLU A 160 -2.66 2.41 -46.60
N GLU A 161 -1.58 3.07 -47.07
CA GLU A 161 -0.69 3.94 -46.28
C GLU A 161 -1.40 5.08 -45.52
N GLU A 162 -2.57 5.51 -45.97
CA GLU A 162 -3.34 6.63 -45.41
C GLU A 162 -3.86 6.32 -43.98
N GLU A 163 -4.26 5.08 -43.70
CA GLU A 163 -4.75 4.66 -42.37
C GLU A 163 -3.62 4.52 -41.34
N LEU A 164 -2.39 4.23 -41.80
CA LEU A 164 -1.21 4.15 -40.92
C LEU A 164 -0.79 5.53 -40.38
N ARG A 165 -0.95 6.60 -41.18
CA ARG A 165 -0.64 7.98 -40.77
C ARG A 165 -1.48 8.44 -39.59
N VAL A 166 -2.78 8.08 -39.57
CA VAL A 166 -3.71 8.47 -38.50
C VAL A 166 -3.34 7.80 -37.17
N ALA A 167 -2.81 6.58 -37.19
CA ALA A 167 -2.41 5.85 -35.98
C ALA A 167 -1.10 6.35 -35.35
N ALA A 168 -0.23 7.02 -36.11
CA ALA A 168 1.04 7.56 -35.62
C ALA A 168 0.88 8.93 -34.92
N HIS A 169 -0.26 9.60 -35.09
CA HIS A 169 -0.53 10.92 -34.49
C HIS A 169 -1.18 10.87 -33.10
N SER A 170 -1.46 9.69 -32.54
CA SER A 170 -1.82 9.58 -31.12
C SER A 170 -0.56 9.69 -30.26
N LYS A 171 -0.17 10.96 -29.99
CA LYS A 171 0.62 11.47 -28.85
C LYS A 171 1.17 10.36 -27.94
N ASP A 172 2.37 9.84 -28.17
CA ASP A 172 3.52 10.11 -27.29
C ASP A 172 4.86 9.51 -27.82
N ALA A 173 4.94 9.19 -29.12
CA ALA A 173 6.21 8.78 -29.73
C ALA A 173 6.92 10.01 -30.30
N SER A 174 8.03 10.43 -29.67
CA SER A 174 8.85 11.51 -30.23
C SER A 174 9.33 11.11 -31.62
N SER A 175 9.08 11.99 -32.59
CA SER A 175 9.36 11.80 -34.02
C SER A 175 10.79 11.26 -34.29
N SER A 176 11.75 11.61 -33.45
CA SER A 176 13.17 11.22 -33.56
C SER A 176 13.47 9.73 -33.40
N GLU A 177 12.65 8.97 -32.66
CA GLU A 177 12.89 7.51 -32.50
C GLU A 177 12.40 6.72 -33.72
N ILE A 178 11.35 7.21 -34.38
CA ILE A 178 10.77 6.61 -35.59
C ILE A 178 11.68 6.83 -36.79
N THR A 179 12.28 8.03 -36.94
CA THR A 179 13.20 8.32 -38.05
C THR A 179 14.48 7.48 -37.97
N LYS A 180 14.97 7.20 -36.75
CA LYS A 180 16.18 6.38 -36.54
C LYS A 180 15.97 4.91 -36.89
N PHE A 181 14.74 4.40 -36.77
CA PHE A 181 14.37 3.03 -37.19
C PHE A 181 14.02 2.93 -38.68
N GLY A 182 13.43 3.98 -39.26
CA GLY A 182 13.13 4.03 -40.71
C GLY A 182 14.37 3.94 -41.59
N LEU A 183 15.48 4.60 -41.20
CA LEU A 183 16.72 4.61 -41.99
C LEU A 183 17.49 3.29 -41.96
N LYS A 184 17.45 2.51 -40.87
CA LYS A 184 18.17 1.22 -40.78
C LYS A 184 17.55 0.08 -41.59
N LEU A 185 16.30 0.23 -42.04
CA LEU A 185 15.64 -0.76 -42.90
C LEU A 185 15.86 -0.51 -44.40
N PHE A 186 16.41 0.64 -44.80
CA PHE A 186 16.70 0.97 -46.20
C PHE A 186 18.11 0.55 -46.67
N GLU A 187 19.07 0.27 -45.78
CA GLU A 187 20.45 -0.07 -46.17
C GLU A 187 20.72 -1.55 -46.44
N ARG A 188 19.72 -2.43 -46.34
CA ARG A 188 19.90 -3.87 -46.62
C ARG A 188 18.98 -4.38 -47.72
N LYS A 189 19.12 -3.80 -48.91
CA LYS A 189 18.86 -4.46 -50.21
C LYS A 189 19.35 -3.53 -51.34
N GLY A 190 20.54 -3.81 -51.87
CA GLY A 190 21.10 -3.04 -52.98
C GLY A 190 22.42 -3.59 -53.50
N LYS A 191 22.37 -4.81 -54.07
CA LYS A 191 23.42 -5.55 -54.80
C LYS A 191 24.59 -6.13 -53.99
#